data_AF-A0A8J9USY4-F1
#
_entry.id   AF-A0A8J9USY4-F1
#
_cell.length_a   1.000
_cell.length_b   1.000
_cell.length_c   1.000
_cell.angle_alpha   90.00
_cell.angle_beta   90.00
_cell.angle_gamma   90.00
#
_symmetry.space_group_name_H-M   'P 1'
#
loop_
_entity.id
_entity.type
_entity.pdbx_description
1 polymer ?
#
loop_
_entity_poly.entity_id
_entity_poly.type
_entity_poly.pdbx_seq_one_letter_code
_entity_poly.pdbx_strand_id
1 'polypeptide(L)'
;MLCRSCKKRYHYNCVSTSKTSYAELTENYKSTWLCPICARPKSDNTNTPIRGSLSNSALEEYADQSCNVTRRIKDSERKIMGPTTAEIDLDDVRSIVREEMKSLLDVFKKSILDEFTSKTNEVLASINFLEDQYETIKKELSAKNDEIKLLQANNNNLKTTDYKRKRKREKEA
;
A
#
# COMPACT_ATOMS: atom_id res chain seq x y z
N MET A 1 7.67 4.81 22.60
CA MET A 1 8.27 3.76 23.45
C MET A 1 9.69 3.47 22.98
N LEU A 2 10.66 3.33 23.90
CA LEU A 2 12.07 3.01 23.60
C LEU A 2 12.42 1.69 24.28
N CYS A 3 12.86 0.68 23.53
CA CYS A 3 13.22 -0.62 24.11
C CYS A 3 14.55 -0.53 24.87
N ARG A 4 14.58 -0.94 26.15
CA ARG A 4 15.81 -0.94 26.97
C ARG A 4 16.90 -1.85 26.41
N SER A 5 16.53 -3.00 25.85
CA SER A 5 17.45 -4.02 25.32
C SER A 5 18.01 -3.64 23.95
N CYS A 6 17.16 -3.47 22.93
CA CYS A 6 17.60 -3.23 21.55
C CYS A 6 17.70 -1.75 21.14
N LYS A 7 17.37 -0.81 22.05
CA LYS A 7 17.41 0.65 21.84
C LYS A 7 16.59 1.20 20.66
N LYS A 8 15.70 0.39 20.07
CA LYS A 8 14.80 0.81 18.99
C LYS A 8 13.61 1.62 19.51
N ARG A 9 13.16 2.60 18.72
CA ARG A 9 11.97 3.43 18.99
C ARG A 9 10.74 2.84 18.32
N TYR A 10 9.62 2.86 19.04
CA TYR A 10 8.32 2.36 18.61
C TYR A 10 7.26 3.42 18.87
N HIS A 11 6.33 3.60 17.93
CA HIS A 11 5.12 4.37 18.18
C HIS A 11 4.27 3.66 19.23
N TYR A 12 3.66 4.41 20.15
CA TYR A 12 2.77 3.85 21.18
C TYR A 12 1.60 3.07 20.55
N ASN A 13 1.07 3.55 19.42
CA ASN A 13 0.04 2.87 18.62
C ASN A 13 0.48 1.49 18.12
N CYS A 14 1.76 1.31 17.76
CA CYS A 14 2.26 0.03 17.24
C CYS A 14 2.45 -1.04 18.34
N VAL A 15 2.36 -0.65 19.60
CA VAL A 15 2.54 -1.53 20.77
C VAL A 15 1.31 -1.52 21.67
N SER A 16 0.14 -1.28 21.09
CA SER A 16 -1.17 -1.31 21.74
C SER A 16 -1.29 -0.40 22.99
N THR A 17 -0.50 0.67 23.03
CA THR A 17 -0.57 1.68 24.09
C THR A 17 -1.26 2.92 23.53
N SER A 18 -2.37 3.36 24.12
CA SER A 18 -3.03 4.59 23.70
C SER A 18 -2.24 5.83 24.12
N LYS A 19 -2.54 6.99 23.52
CA LYS A 19 -1.89 8.27 23.87
C LYS A 19 -2.12 8.65 25.35
N THR A 20 -3.34 8.41 25.86
CA THR A 20 -3.70 8.66 27.26
C THR A 20 -2.95 7.72 28.20
N SER A 21 -2.97 6.42 27.91
CA SER A 21 -2.23 5.42 28.67
C SER A 21 -0.72 5.71 28.69
N TYR A 22 -0.12 6.11 27.56
CA TYR A 22 1.29 6.47 27.51
C TYR A 22 1.65 7.68 28.39
N ALA A 23 0.75 8.67 28.52
CA ALA A 23 0.97 9.82 29.37
C ALA A 23 0.95 9.44 30.86
N GLU A 24 0.09 8.50 31.24
CA GLU A 24 -0.07 7.98 32.60
C GLU A 24 1.05 7.02 33.04
N LEU A 25 1.81 6.45 32.09
CA LEU A 25 2.94 5.58 32.40
C LEU A 25 4.04 6.32 33.18
N THR A 26 4.50 5.69 34.26
CA THR A 26 5.63 6.18 35.06
C THR A 26 6.93 6.19 34.26
N GLU A 27 7.83 7.12 34.60
CA GLU A 27 9.13 7.23 33.94
C GLU A 27 10.00 5.97 34.16
N ASN A 28 9.85 5.31 35.30
CA ASN A 28 10.49 4.03 35.59
C ASN A 28 10.01 2.93 34.62
N TYR A 29 8.71 2.86 34.33
CA TYR A 29 8.18 1.90 33.35
C TYR A 29 8.69 2.23 31.93
N LYS A 30 8.69 3.51 31.54
CA LYS A 30 9.18 3.94 30.22
C LYS A 30 10.66 3.59 29.99
N SER A 31 11.49 3.71 31.02
CA SER A 31 12.93 3.40 30.96
C SER A 31 13.25 1.90 31.02
N THR A 32 12.36 1.08 31.58
CA THR A 32 12.52 -0.38 31.70
C THR A 32 11.78 -1.18 30.63
N TRP A 33 10.96 -0.52 29.80
CA TRP A 33 10.15 -1.16 28.78
C TRP A 33 10.97 -1.97 27.76
N LEU A 34 10.46 -3.16 27.41
CA LEU A 34 11.02 -4.06 26.41
C LEU A 34 10.05 -4.22 25.25
N CYS A 35 10.55 -4.25 24.02
CA CYS A 35 9.71 -4.52 22.85
C CYS A 35 9.27 -5.99 22.80
N PRO A 36 8.21 -6.34 22.05
CA PRO A 36 7.70 -7.72 21.97
C PRO A 36 8.72 -8.77 21.53
N ILE A 37 9.78 -8.35 20.84
CA ILE A 37 10.86 -9.24 20.39
C ILE A 37 11.84 -9.50 21.54
N CYS A 38 12.19 -8.47 22.31
CA CYS A 38 13.13 -8.58 23.44
C CYS A 38 12.48 -9.14 24.72
N ALA A 39 11.16 -8.99 24.87
CA ALA A 39 10.41 -9.49 26.01
C ALA A 39 10.17 -11.01 25.96
N ARG A 40 10.32 -11.65 24.79
CA ARG A 40 10.19 -13.10 24.66
C ARG A 40 11.40 -13.78 25.33
N PRO A 41 11.20 -14.68 26.31
CA PRO A 41 12.28 -15.52 26.78
C PRO A 41 12.81 -16.35 25.60
N LYS A 42 14.10 -16.20 25.30
CA LYS A 42 14.81 -17.14 24.44
C LYS A 42 15.14 -18.37 25.29
N SER A 43 14.15 -19.18 25.63
CA SER A 43 14.44 -20.50 26.19
C SER A 43 15.05 -21.34 25.07
N ASP A 44 16.15 -22.01 25.39
CA ASP A 44 16.72 -23.03 24.54
C ASP A 44 15.73 -24.19 24.43
N ASN A 45 15.03 -24.28 23.31
CA ASN A 45 14.06 -25.34 23.04
C ASN A 45 14.73 -26.61 22.47
N THR A 46 16.07 -26.70 22.52
CA THR A 46 16.81 -27.86 22.01
C THR A 46 16.50 -29.14 22.80
N ASN A 47 15.93 -29.04 24.00
CA ASN A 47 15.50 -30.18 24.84
C ASN A 47 13.97 -30.32 25.00
N THR A 48 13.15 -29.59 24.25
CA THR A 48 11.70 -29.90 24.23
C THR A 48 11.47 -31.08 23.27
N PRO A 49 11.01 -32.25 23.74
CA PRO A 49 10.69 -33.35 22.86
C PRO A 49 9.64 -32.87 21.85
N ILE A 50 9.95 -32.97 20.56
CA ILE A 50 8.94 -32.84 19.51
C ILE A 50 7.87 -33.86 19.87
N ARG A 51 6.62 -33.43 20.03
CA ARG A 51 5.47 -34.32 20.21
C ARG A 51 5.48 -35.31 19.05
N GLY A 52 6.08 -36.47 19.27
CA GLY A 52 5.97 -37.60 18.37
C GLY A 52 4.49 -37.91 18.29
N SER A 53 3.95 -37.98 17.08
CA SER A 53 2.70 -38.69 16.86
C SER A 53 2.95 -40.13 17.30
N LEU A 54 2.58 -40.46 18.55
CA LEU A 54 2.65 -41.81 19.06
C LEU A 54 1.59 -42.63 18.32
N SER A 55 2.04 -43.30 17.26
CA SER A 55 1.46 -44.58 16.86
C SER A 55 1.52 -45.52 18.05
N ASN A 56 0.39 -46.17 18.32
CA ASN A 56 0.21 -47.18 19.36
C ASN A 56 1.40 -48.12 19.55
N SER A 57 1.76 -48.34 20.82
CA SER A 57 2.37 -49.53 21.43
C SER A 57 3.72 -49.29 22.11
N ALA A 58 3.81 -49.80 23.34
CA ALA A 58 4.95 -49.85 24.27
C ALA A 58 5.26 -48.50 24.95
N LEU A 59 5.51 -48.41 26.25
CA LEU A 59 5.73 -49.39 27.29
C LEU A 59 5.38 -48.69 28.62
N GLU A 60 4.80 -49.44 29.56
CA GLU A 60 4.79 -49.08 30.97
C GLU A 60 6.22 -48.95 31.52
N GLU A 61 6.31 -48.43 32.74
CA GLU A 61 7.41 -48.54 33.70
C GLU A 61 8.33 -47.31 33.86
N TYR A 62 8.28 -46.76 35.09
CA TYR A 62 9.15 -45.78 35.75
C TYR A 62 8.98 -44.28 35.42
N ALA A 63 8.17 -43.59 36.23
CA ALA A 63 8.45 -42.21 36.66
C ALA A 63 7.68 -41.85 37.95
N ASP A 64 8.27 -42.23 39.09
CA ASP A 64 8.09 -41.51 40.35
C ASP A 64 8.86 -40.19 40.25
N GLN A 65 8.15 -39.06 40.13
CA GLN A 65 8.67 -37.74 40.47
C GLN A 65 7.57 -36.67 40.46
N SER A 66 7.12 -36.32 41.67
CA SER A 66 6.49 -35.06 42.09
C SER A 66 6.01 -34.11 40.98
N CYS A 67 4.80 -34.34 40.48
CA CYS A 67 4.07 -33.39 39.66
C CYS A 67 3.20 -32.49 40.54
N ASN A 68 3.78 -31.38 41.00
CA ASN A 68 3.06 -30.20 41.50
C ASN A 68 2.43 -29.43 40.33
N VAL A 69 1.47 -30.07 39.65
CA VAL A 69 0.60 -29.42 38.67
C VAL A 69 -0.79 -29.33 39.28
N THR A 70 -1.28 -28.11 39.50
CA THR A 70 -2.68 -27.86 39.84
C THR A 70 -3.57 -28.36 38.69
N ARG A 71 -4.06 -29.59 38.82
CA ARG A 71 -5.14 -30.10 37.98
C ARG A 71 -6.37 -29.25 38.24
N ARG A 72 -6.77 -28.44 37.25
CA ARG A 72 -8.07 -27.76 37.26
C ARG A 72 -9.14 -28.85 37.21
N ILE A 73 -9.80 -29.09 38.35
CA ILE A 73 -10.97 -29.96 38.43
C ILE A 73 -12.03 -29.34 37.52
N LYS A 74 -12.41 -30.07 36.47
CA LYS A 74 -13.55 -29.73 35.63
C LYS A 74 -14.79 -30.12 36.43
N ASP A 75 -15.38 -29.16 37.16
CA ASP A 75 -16.69 -29.33 37.78
C ASP A 75 -17.71 -29.62 36.68
N SER A 76 -18.04 -30.90 36.54
CA SER A 76 -19.23 -31.37 35.84
C SER A 76 -20.45 -31.00 36.69
N GLU A 77 -21.40 -30.30 36.07
CA GLU A 77 -22.78 -30.13 36.53
C GLU A 77 -23.01 -29.34 37.83
N ARG A 78 -23.04 -28.00 37.71
CA ARG A 78 -24.00 -27.19 38.47
C ARG A 78 -24.93 -26.49 37.50
N LYS A 79 -26.13 -27.06 37.33
CA LYS A 79 -27.31 -26.35 36.80
C LYS A 79 -27.63 -25.21 37.76
N ILE A 80 -27.15 -24.01 37.46
CA ILE A 80 -27.72 -22.77 37.98
C ILE A 80 -28.62 -22.23 36.88
N MET A 81 -29.94 -22.40 37.06
CA MET A 81 -30.95 -21.74 36.24
C MET A 81 -30.90 -20.24 36.53
N GLY A 82 -30.13 -19.51 35.73
CA GLY A 82 -30.20 -18.06 35.58
C GLY A 82 -30.89 -17.70 34.26
N PRO A 83 -31.38 -16.45 34.10
CA PRO A 83 -32.16 -16.07 32.93
C PRO A 83 -31.30 -16.25 31.68
N THR A 84 -31.88 -16.87 30.65
CA THR A 84 -31.26 -17.10 29.35
C THR A 84 -30.90 -15.75 28.72
N THR A 85 -29.72 -15.23 29.05
CA THR A 85 -29.04 -14.28 28.19
C THR A 85 -28.83 -15.02 26.89
N ALA A 86 -29.46 -14.55 25.81
CA ALA A 86 -29.24 -15.08 24.48
C ALA A 86 -27.72 -15.18 24.25
N GLU A 87 -27.18 -16.40 24.32
CA GLU A 87 -25.80 -16.67 23.99
C GLU A 87 -25.68 -16.34 22.51
N ILE A 88 -25.10 -15.18 22.21
CA ILE A 88 -24.78 -14.79 20.85
C ILE A 88 -23.80 -15.85 20.34
N ASP A 89 -24.21 -16.59 19.32
CA ASP A 89 -23.37 -17.61 18.72
C ASP A 89 -22.14 -16.95 18.11
N LEU A 90 -20.97 -17.57 18.29
CA LEU A 90 -19.72 -17.06 17.73
C LEU A 90 -19.76 -17.02 16.20
N ASP A 91 -20.57 -17.87 15.59
CA ASP A 91 -20.79 -17.85 14.14
C ASP A 91 -21.66 -16.66 13.70
N ASP A 92 -22.60 -16.19 14.51
CA ASP A 92 -23.35 -14.96 14.24
C ASP A 92 -22.42 -13.74 14.26
N VAL A 93 -21.55 -13.64 15.27
CA VAL A 93 -20.53 -12.57 15.36
C VAL A 93 -19.60 -12.63 14.15
N ARG A 94 -19.15 -13.82 13.76
CA ARG A 94 -18.27 -14.03 12.61
C ARG A 94 -18.96 -13.64 11.30
N SER A 95 -20.25 -13.92 11.16
CA SER A 95 -21.04 -13.54 9.99
C SER A 95 -21.12 -12.02 9.85
N ILE A 96 -21.48 -11.33 10.94
CA ILE A 96 -21.55 -9.86 10.99
C ILE A 96 -20.20 -9.24 10.61
N VAL A 97 -19.10 -9.71 11.20
CA VAL A 97 -17.76 -9.18 10.88
C VAL A 97 -17.40 -9.37 9.41
N ARG A 98 -17.76 -10.51 8.80
CA ARG A 98 -17.50 -10.76 7.37
C ARG A 98 -18.32 -9.83 6.48
N GLU A 99 -19.59 -9.61 6.81
CA GLU A 99 -20.48 -8.73 6.07
C GLU A 99 -19.99 -7.29 6.13
N GLU A 100 -19.65 -6.81 7.33
CA GLU A 100 -19.08 -5.46 7.52
C GLU A 100 -17.74 -5.30 6.80
N MET A 101 -16.84 -6.28 6.89
CA MET A 101 -15.59 -6.24 6.12
C MET A 101 -15.82 -6.22 4.62
N LYS A 102 -16.80 -7.00 4.12
CA LYS A 102 -17.14 -7.03 2.70
C LYS A 102 -17.69 -5.69 2.24
N SER A 103 -18.60 -5.10 3.03
CA SER A 103 -19.14 -3.76 2.79
C SER A 103 -18.02 -2.71 2.71
N LEU A 104 -17.10 -2.71 3.67
CA LEU A 104 -15.94 -1.80 3.67
C LEU A 104 -15.03 -2.02 2.45
N LEU A 105 -14.78 -3.26 2.06
CA LEU A 105 -13.98 -3.60 0.87
C LEU A 105 -14.66 -3.16 -0.42
N ASP A 106 -15.99 -3.29 -0.52
CA ASP A 106 -16.76 -2.86 -1.69
C ASP A 106 -16.75 -1.34 -1.81
N VAL A 107 -16.90 -0.61 -0.70
CA VAL A 107 -16.78 0.85 -0.65
C VAL A 107 -15.37 1.29 -1.08
N PHE A 108 -14.33 0.65 -0.53
CA PHE A 108 -12.94 0.97 -0.86
C PHE A 108 -12.62 0.69 -2.33
N LYS A 109 -13.07 -0.46 -2.85
CA LYS A 109 -12.92 -0.84 -4.26
C LYS A 109 -13.60 0.18 -5.17
N LYS A 110 -14.83 0.57 -4.85
CA LYS A 110 -15.56 1.57 -5.64
C LYS A 110 -14.86 2.92 -5.60
N SER A 111 -14.44 3.39 -4.44
CA SER A 111 -13.72 4.66 -4.30
C SER A 111 -12.44 4.71 -5.14
N ILE A 112 -11.63 3.64 -5.11
CA ILE A 112 -10.40 3.58 -5.92
C ILE A 112 -10.72 3.53 -7.41
N LEU A 113 -11.71 2.74 -7.81
CA LEU A 113 -12.09 2.64 -9.22
C LEU A 113 -12.64 3.97 -9.74
N ASP A 114 -13.43 4.68 -8.95
CA ASP A 114 -13.97 5.99 -9.31
C ASP A 114 -12.84 7.03 -9.43
N GLU A 115 -11.89 7.04 -8.49
CA GLU A 115 -10.72 7.93 -8.55
C GLU A 115 -9.84 7.62 -9.76
N PHE A 116 -9.55 6.34 -10.00
CA PHE A 116 -8.74 5.91 -11.15
C PHE A 116 -9.43 6.24 -12.47
N THR A 117 -10.75 6.05 -12.55
CA THR A 117 -11.56 6.41 -13.73
C THR A 117 -11.51 7.92 -13.96
N SER A 118 -11.68 8.72 -12.91
CA SER A 118 -11.56 10.18 -12.98
C SER A 118 -10.20 10.61 -13.51
N LYS A 119 -9.11 10.06 -12.94
CA LYS A 119 -7.75 10.40 -13.37
C LYS A 119 -7.44 9.93 -14.78
N THR A 120 -7.96 8.77 -15.18
CA THR A 120 -7.85 8.29 -16.57
C THR A 120 -8.56 9.23 -17.54
N ASN A 121 -9.75 9.71 -17.18
CA ASN A 121 -10.50 10.67 -18.01
C ASN A 121 -9.77 12.03 -18.12
N GLU A 122 -9.15 12.52 -17.04
CA GLU A 122 -8.31 13.73 -17.08
C GLU A 122 -7.12 13.56 -18.04
N VAL A 123 -6.48 12.39 -18.02
CA VAL A 123 -5.36 12.08 -18.93
C VAL A 123 -5.85 11.99 -20.38
N LEU A 124 -6.99 11.34 -20.63
CA LEU A 124 -7.57 11.27 -21.97
C LEU A 124 -7.91 12.66 -22.53
N ALA A 125 -8.48 13.55 -21.69
CA ALA A 125 -8.76 14.92 -22.08
C ALA A 125 -7.45 15.68 -22.42
N SER A 126 -6.39 15.46 -21.65
CA SER A 126 -5.08 16.06 -21.91
C SER A 126 -4.45 15.56 -23.21
N ILE A 127 -4.60 14.27 -23.53
CA ILE A 127 -4.12 13.68 -24.78
C ILE A 127 -4.87 14.27 -25.98
N ASN A 128 -6.20 14.34 -25.93
CA ASN A 128 -7.00 14.91 -27.01
C ASN A 128 -6.65 16.39 -27.24
N PHE A 129 -6.46 17.16 -26.17
CA PHE A 129 -6.00 18.54 -26.28
C PHE A 129 -4.62 18.63 -26.96
N LEU A 130 -3.67 17.76 -26.59
CA LEU A 130 -2.35 17.72 -27.22
C LEU A 130 -2.43 17.33 -28.70
N GLU A 131 -3.33 16.43 -29.07
CA GLU A 131 -3.58 16.05 -30.46
C GLU A 131 -4.09 17.25 -31.29
N ASP A 132 -5.05 18.01 -30.76
CA ASP A 132 -5.55 19.23 -31.41
C ASP A 132 -4.46 20.30 -31.59
N GLN A 133 -3.64 20.52 -30.55
CA GLN A 133 -2.51 21.44 -30.61
C GLN A 133 -1.46 20.97 -31.62
N TYR A 134 -1.17 19.66 -31.66
CA TYR A 134 -0.24 19.08 -32.62
C TYR A 134 -0.69 19.28 -34.06
N GLU A 135 -1.95 18.99 -34.37
CA GLU A 135 -2.50 19.18 -35.72
C GLU A 135 -2.54 20.67 -36.12
N THR A 136 -2.76 21.57 -35.16
CA THR A 136 -2.68 23.02 -35.40
C THR A 136 -1.26 23.44 -35.78
N ILE A 137 -0.26 23.07 -34.99
CA ILE A 137 1.16 23.39 -35.24
C ILE A 137 1.60 22.82 -36.60
N LYS A 138 1.18 21.59 -36.91
CA LYS A 138 1.50 20.92 -38.18
C LYS A 138 0.94 21.68 -39.38
N LYS A 139 -0.29 22.18 -39.30
CA LYS A 139 -0.90 23.02 -40.36
C LYS A 139 -0.14 24.35 -40.52
N GLU A 140 0.19 25.02 -39.43
CA GLU A 140 0.95 26.27 -39.46
C GLU A 140 2.34 26.07 -40.07
N LEU A 141 3.03 25.01 -39.67
CA LEU A 141 4.35 24.66 -40.19
C LEU A 141 4.29 24.39 -41.70
N SER A 142 3.27 23.66 -42.18
CA SER A 142 3.07 23.43 -43.61
C SER A 142 2.86 24.75 -44.35
N ALA A 143 1.98 25.62 -43.85
CA ALA A 143 1.70 26.90 -44.48
C ALA A 143 2.95 27.80 -44.55
N LYS A 144 3.74 27.86 -43.48
CA LYS A 144 5.01 28.60 -43.46
C LYS A 144 6.04 28.01 -44.41
N ASN A 145 6.11 26.70 -44.54
CA ASN A 145 7.00 26.05 -45.50
C ASN A 145 6.63 26.40 -46.96
N ASP A 146 5.34 26.44 -47.27
CA ASP A 146 4.86 26.83 -48.60
C ASP A 146 5.12 28.32 -48.88
N GLU A 147 4.94 29.19 -47.89
CA GLU A 147 5.32 30.61 -47.96
C GLU A 147 6.81 30.78 -48.23
N ILE A 148 7.67 30.02 -47.53
CA ILE A 148 9.12 30.04 -47.75
C ILE A 148 9.46 29.62 -49.19
N LYS A 149 8.85 28.54 -49.70
CA LYS A 149 9.08 28.09 -51.09
C LYS A 149 8.66 29.15 -52.11
N LEU A 150 7.52 29.80 -51.89
CA LEU A 150 7.05 30.90 -52.75
C LEU A 150 8.04 32.07 -52.74
N LEU A 151 8.48 32.50 -51.56
CA LEU A 151 9.45 33.58 -51.42
C LEU A 151 10.79 33.22 -52.06
N GLN A 152 11.26 31.98 -51.92
CA GLN A 152 12.47 31.48 -52.60
C GLN A 152 12.34 31.52 -54.11
N ALA A 153 11.20 31.07 -54.67
CA ALA A 153 10.93 31.12 -56.10
C ALA A 153 10.93 32.57 -56.62
N ASN A 154 10.26 33.48 -55.91
CA ASN A 154 10.21 34.90 -56.25
C ASN A 154 11.60 35.55 -56.19
N ASN A 155 12.39 35.28 -55.14
CA ASN A 155 13.76 35.78 -55.02
C ASN A 155 14.65 35.29 -56.16
N ASN A 156 14.54 34.01 -56.53
CA ASN A 156 15.29 33.45 -57.65
C ASN A 156 14.91 34.12 -58.97
N ASN A 157 13.60 34.33 -59.21
CA ASN A 157 13.13 35.02 -60.39
C ASN A 157 13.66 36.46 -60.45
N LEU A 158 13.54 37.23 -59.37
CA LEU A 158 14.07 38.59 -59.27
C LEU A 158 15.57 38.65 -59.58
N LYS A 159 16.37 37.78 -58.95
CA LYS A 159 17.82 37.67 -59.23
C LYS A 159 18.11 37.42 -60.71
N THR A 160 17.34 36.53 -61.37
CA THR A 160 17.53 36.29 -62.80
C THR A 160 17.14 37.50 -63.66
N THR A 161 16.07 38.22 -63.30
CA THR A 161 15.64 39.41 -64.04
C THR A 161 16.63 40.55 -63.91
N ASP A 162 17.19 40.78 -62.72
CA ASP A 162 18.21 41.80 -62.48
C ASP A 162 19.50 41.47 -63.22
N TYR A 163 19.91 40.20 -63.25
CA TYR A 163 21.07 39.76 -64.05
C TYR A 163 20.87 40.03 -65.55
N LYS A 164 19.68 39.72 -66.10
CA LYS A 164 19.34 40.01 -67.50
C LYS A 164 19.35 41.51 -67.79
N ARG A 165 18.80 42.34 -66.89
CA ARG A 165 18.79 43.81 -67.03
C ARG A 165 20.21 44.40 -67.01
N LYS A 166 21.06 43.93 -66.09
CA LYS A 166 22.46 44.36 -66.00
C LYS A 166 23.22 44.05 -67.29
N ARG A 167 23.10 42.82 -67.80
CA ARG A 167 23.70 42.42 -69.08
C ARG A 167 23.19 43.22 -70.28
N LYS A 168 21.92 43.61 -70.29
CA LYS A 168 21.36 44.45 -71.37
C LYS A 168 22.02 45.83 -71.37
N ARG A 169 22.15 46.47 -70.20
CA ARG A 169 22.81 47.78 -70.06
C ARG A 169 24.28 47.75 -70.47
N GLU A 170 25.00 46.67 -70.14
CA GLU A 170 26.41 46.50 -70.54
C GLU A 170 26.61 46.33 -72.06
N LYS A 171 25.58 45.96 -72.82
CA LYS A 171 25.65 45.83 -74.29
C LYS A 171 25.27 47.11 -75.04
N GLU A 172 24.58 48.03 -74.37
CA GLU A 172 24.08 49.28 -74.93
C GLU A 172 25.02 50.47 -74.64
N ALA A 173 26.04 50.27 -73.80
CA ALA A 173 27.10 51.23 -73.48
C ALA A 173 28.38 50.90 -74.27
#